data_AF-A0A953EGJ8-F1
#
_entry.id   AF-A0A953EGJ8-F1
#
_cell.length_a   1.000
_cell.length_b   1.000
_cell.length_c   1.000
_cell.angle_alpha   90.00
_cell.angle_beta   90.00
_cell.angle_gamma   90.00
#
_symmetry.space_group_name_H-M   'P 1'
#
loop_
_entity.id
_entity.type
_entity.pdbx_description
1 polymer ?
#
loop_
_entity_poly.entity_id
_entity_poly.type
_entity_poly.pdbx_seq_one_letter_code
_entity_poly.pdbx_strand_id
1 'polypeptide(L)'
;MSPLQFQALLGLFLLCLLAWILGGCRRGVRLRVVVAGVGGQLLVAAALLHVPPLRAGFAAMGDAVEALARAARAGTTLVFGYLGGGPLPFQEVTPGSSFILFFQALPLILVVGALSAVLYHWRILPAVVAVLARGLEWLFGLSGACNLSVAANVFVGMVEAPLLIRPWLGRLTRA
;
A
#
# COMPACT_ATOMS: atom_id res chain seq x y z
N MET A 1 3.97 -7.16 -30.74
CA MET A 1 3.97 -7.29 -29.27
C MET A 1 5.19 -8.10 -28.89
N SER A 2 6.01 -7.64 -27.95
CA SER A 2 7.16 -8.43 -27.50
C SER A 2 6.69 -9.69 -26.74
N PRO A 3 7.47 -10.78 -26.71
CA PRO A 3 7.07 -12.02 -26.02
C PRO A 3 6.71 -11.80 -24.54
N LEU A 4 7.35 -10.84 -23.87
CA LEU A 4 7.05 -10.43 -22.50
C LEU A 4 5.68 -9.77 -22.34
N GLN A 5 5.24 -8.97 -23.31
CA GLN A 5 3.91 -8.35 -23.29
C GLN A 5 2.82 -9.41 -23.41
N PHE A 6 3.03 -10.44 -24.23
CA PHE A 6 2.10 -11.56 -24.35
C PHE A 6 2.02 -12.36 -23.06
N GLN A 7 3.16 -12.65 -22.43
CA GLN A 7 3.20 -13.31 -21.12
C GLN A 7 2.44 -12.53 -20.03
N ALA A 8 2.61 -11.20 -19.99
CA ALA A 8 1.91 -10.34 -19.03
C ALA A 8 0.39 -10.34 -19.26
N LEU A 9 -0.05 -10.23 -20.51
CA LEU A 9 -1.47 -10.32 -20.89
C LEU A 9 -2.08 -11.68 -20.55
N LEU A 10 -1.37 -12.76 -20.85
CA LEU A 10 -1.79 -14.12 -20.51
C LEU A 10 -1.89 -14.30 -18.99
N GLY A 11 -0.93 -13.78 -18.22
CA GLY A 11 -0.95 -13.81 -16.76
C GLY A 11 -2.15 -13.07 -16.17
N LEU A 12 -2.42 -11.86 -16.66
CA LEU A 12 -3.60 -11.09 -16.23
C LEU A 12 -4.90 -11.85 -16.55
N PHE A 13 -5.02 -12.40 -17.76
CA PHE A 13 -6.18 -13.19 -18.15
C PHE A 13 -6.37 -14.44 -17.28
N LEU A 14 -5.29 -15.18 -17.00
CA LEU A 14 -5.32 -16.38 -16.15
C LEU A 14 -5.70 -16.05 -14.71
N LEU A 15 -5.22 -14.95 -14.14
CA LEU A 15 -5.59 -14.51 -12.79
C LEU A 15 -7.08 -14.13 -12.73
N CYS A 16 -7.59 -13.42 -13.72
CA CYS A 16 -9.02 -13.11 -13.81
C CYS A 16 -9.87 -14.39 -13.97
N LEU A 17 -9.41 -15.35 -14.79
CA LEU A 17 -10.07 -16.64 -14.97
C LEU A 17 -10.10 -17.46 -13.67
N LEU A 18 -8.98 -17.50 -12.95
CA LEU A 18 -8.88 -18.19 -11.66
C LEU A 18 -9.82 -17.57 -10.64
N ALA A 19 -9.85 -16.23 -10.55
CA ALA A 19 -10.78 -15.50 -9.70
C ALA A 19 -12.26 -15.80 -10.06
N TRP A 20 -12.57 -15.94 -11.35
CA TRP A 20 -13.90 -16.31 -11.83
C TRP A 20 -14.30 -17.75 -11.47
N ILE A 21 -13.35 -18.70 -11.57
CA ILE A 21 -13.61 -20.12 -11.29
C ILE A 21 -13.84 -20.34 -9.80
N LEU A 22 -12.97 -19.76 -8.95
CA LEU A 22 -12.99 -19.90 -7.49
C LEU A 22 -14.04 -18.98 -6.83
N GLY A 23 -14.45 -17.91 -7.50
CA GLY A 23 -15.48 -16.99 -7.02
C GLY A 23 -16.85 -17.69 -6.93
N GLY A 24 -17.25 -18.08 -5.71
CA GLY A 24 -18.46 -18.85 -5.42
C GLY A 24 -19.82 -18.22 -5.78
N CYS A 25 -19.86 -17.11 -6.53
CA CYS A 25 -21.07 -16.38 -6.91
C CYS A 25 -21.02 -15.86 -8.36
N ARG A 26 -20.85 -16.77 -9.34
CA ARG A 26 -20.76 -16.45 -10.79
C ARG A 26 -21.92 -15.63 -11.37
N ARG A 27 -23.09 -15.61 -10.71
CA ARG A 27 -24.30 -14.89 -11.17
C ARG A 27 -24.47 -13.46 -10.60
N GLY A 28 -23.65 -13.05 -9.64
CA GLY A 28 -23.75 -11.72 -9.00
C GLY A 28 -22.69 -10.70 -9.45
N VAL A 29 -21.79 -11.09 -10.34
CA VAL A 29 -20.64 -10.27 -10.72
C VAL A 29 -21.08 -9.14 -11.65
N ARG A 30 -21.04 -7.91 -11.14
CA ARG A 30 -21.30 -6.70 -11.93
C ARG A 30 -20.11 -6.45 -12.85
N LEU A 31 -20.29 -6.65 -14.17
CA LEU A 31 -19.23 -6.48 -15.17
C LEU A 31 -18.59 -5.07 -15.11
N ARG A 32 -19.39 -4.05 -14.77
CA ARG A 32 -18.90 -2.69 -14.53
C ARG A 32 -17.80 -2.63 -13.47
N VAL A 33 -17.93 -3.36 -12.36
CA VAL A 33 -16.94 -3.38 -11.27
C VAL A 33 -15.65 -4.07 -11.72
N VAL A 34 -15.76 -5.16 -12.48
CA VAL A 34 -14.59 -5.90 -13.01
C VAL A 34 -13.82 -5.05 -14.02
N VAL A 35 -14.51 -4.45 -14.98
CA VAL A 35 -13.89 -3.59 -16.00
C VAL A 35 -13.33 -2.32 -15.37
N ALA A 36 -14.05 -1.69 -14.43
CA ALA A 36 -13.55 -0.53 -13.70
C ALA A 36 -12.34 -0.86 -12.82
N GLY A 37 -12.28 -2.05 -12.24
CA GLY A 37 -11.16 -2.50 -11.42
C GLY A 37 -9.91 -2.78 -12.24
N VAL A 38 -10.02 -3.67 -13.22
CA VAL A 38 -8.88 -4.02 -14.08
C VAL A 38 -8.44 -2.81 -14.91
N GLY A 39 -9.40 -2.09 -15.52
CA GLY A 39 -9.13 -0.89 -16.29
C GLY A 39 -8.55 0.23 -15.43
N GLY A 40 -9.09 0.46 -14.23
CA GLY A 40 -8.58 1.45 -13.28
C GLY A 40 -7.16 1.14 -12.82
N GLN A 41 -6.87 -0.12 -12.50
CA GLN A 41 -5.52 -0.55 -12.11
C GLN A 41 -4.50 -0.34 -13.24
N LEU A 42 -4.86 -0.72 -14.48
CA LEU A 42 -4.02 -0.50 -15.65
C LEU A 42 -3.82 0.99 -15.96
N LEU A 43 -4.88 1.79 -15.81
CA LEU A 43 -4.82 3.24 -16.01
C LEU A 43 -3.91 3.91 -14.99
N VAL A 44 -4.04 3.57 -13.70
CA VAL A 44 -3.16 4.10 -12.64
C VAL A 44 -1.71 3.69 -12.90
N ALA A 45 -1.45 2.44 -13.26
CA ALA A 45 -0.10 1.98 -13.61
C ALA A 45 0.47 2.74 -14.82
N ALA A 46 -0.31 2.88 -15.89
CA ALA A 46 0.11 3.62 -17.08
C ALA A 46 0.36 5.10 -16.77
N ALA A 47 -0.51 5.73 -15.99
CA ALA A 47 -0.39 7.11 -15.56
C ALA A 47 0.89 7.33 -14.74
N LEU A 48 1.15 6.49 -13.73
CA LEU A 48 2.36 6.60 -12.90
C LEU A 48 3.66 6.33 -13.66
N LEU A 49 3.64 5.46 -14.68
CA LEU A 49 4.84 5.08 -15.43
C LEU A 49 5.14 6.00 -16.63
N HIS A 50 4.11 6.49 -17.33
CA HIS A 50 4.27 7.22 -18.59
C HIS A 50 4.10 8.73 -18.46
N VAL A 51 3.41 9.23 -17.44
CA VAL A 51 3.14 10.67 -17.29
C VAL A 51 4.27 11.30 -16.46
N PRO A 52 5.15 12.13 -17.05
CA PRO A 52 6.33 12.67 -16.37
C PRO A 52 6.03 13.41 -15.05
N PRO A 53 5.01 14.29 -14.93
CA PRO A 53 4.75 14.97 -13.66
C PRO A 53 4.25 14.01 -12.57
N LEU A 54 3.48 12.97 -12.92
CA LEU A 54 3.02 11.96 -11.95
C LEU A 54 4.18 11.08 -11.47
N ARG A 55 5.05 10.67 -12.39
CA ARG A 55 6.27 9.93 -12.06
C ARG A 55 7.19 10.73 -11.14
N ALA A 56 7.37 12.02 -11.41
CA ALA A 56 8.18 12.91 -10.58
C ALA A 56 7.56 13.08 -9.18
N GLY A 57 6.24 13.27 -9.10
CA GLY A 57 5.54 13.33 -7.82
C GLY A 57 5.69 12.05 -6.99
N PHE A 58 5.55 10.88 -7.64
CA PHE A 58 5.73 9.59 -6.98
C PHE A 58 7.19 9.36 -6.53
N ALA A 59 8.17 9.77 -7.34
CA ALA A 59 9.59 9.72 -6.95
C ALA A 59 9.86 10.60 -5.72
N ALA A 60 9.31 11.82 -5.68
CA ALA A 60 9.44 12.72 -4.53
C ALA A 60 8.83 12.13 -3.25
N MET A 61 7.70 11.40 -3.36
CA MET A 61 7.15 10.65 -2.23
C MET A 61 8.10 9.53 -1.77
N GLY A 62 8.74 8.83 -2.71
CA GLY A 62 9.77 7.83 -2.42
C GLY A 62 10.95 8.44 -1.66
N ASP A 63 11.45 9.58 -2.11
CA ASP A 63 12.55 10.30 -1.46
C ASP A 63 12.19 10.75 -0.04
N ALA A 64 10.92 11.14 0.19
CA ALA A 64 10.43 11.49 1.52
C ALA A 64 10.39 10.27 2.46
N VAL A 65 9.95 9.10 1.97
CA VAL A 65 9.97 7.86 2.75
C VAL A 65 11.41 7.43 3.03
N GLU A 66 12.32 7.59 2.07
CA GLU A 66 13.74 7.30 2.27
C GLU A 66 14.40 8.26 3.26
N ALA A 67 14.02 9.55 3.26
CA ALA A 67 14.46 10.50 4.26
C ALA A 67 14.00 10.08 5.67
N LEU A 68 12.75 9.61 5.81
CA LEU A 68 12.24 9.07 7.07
C LEU A 68 13.01 7.82 7.50
N ALA A 69 13.30 6.91 6.57
CA ALA A 69 14.10 5.71 6.84
C ALA A 69 15.52 6.06 7.31
N ARG A 70 16.16 7.07 6.70
CA ARG A 70 17.46 7.58 7.13
C ARG A 70 17.41 8.21 8.52
N ALA A 71 16.37 8.99 8.82
CA ALA A 71 16.17 9.57 10.15
C ALA A 71 15.97 8.49 11.23
N ALA A 72 15.16 7.46 10.95
CA ALA A 72 14.99 6.32 11.84
C ALA A 72 16.32 5.58 12.07
N ARG A 73 17.10 5.35 11.01
CA ARG A 73 18.42 4.71 11.10
C ARG A 73 19.42 5.54 11.93
N ALA A 74 19.37 6.86 11.84
CA ALA A 74 20.18 7.72 12.70
C ALA A 74 19.80 7.53 14.19
N GLY A 75 18.51 7.43 14.49
CA GLY A 75 18.01 7.14 15.84
C GLY A 75 18.43 5.76 16.35
N THR A 76 18.31 4.71 15.52
CA THR A 76 18.76 3.36 15.92
C THR A 76 20.26 3.26 16.07
N THR A 77 21.04 4.02 15.29
CA THR A 77 22.49 4.11 15.45
C THR A 77 22.87 4.79 16.76
N LEU A 78 22.13 5.82 17.18
CA LEU A 78 22.33 6.47 18.47
C LEU A 78 22.06 5.50 19.64
N VAL A 79 20.99 4.71 19.56
CA VAL A 79 20.58 3.81 20.65
C VAL A 79 21.37 2.49 20.67
N PHE A 80 21.60 1.89 19.50
CA PHE A 80 22.15 0.54 19.36
C PHE A 80 23.53 0.49 18.67
N GLY A 81 24.12 1.63 18.30
CA GLY A 81 25.44 1.70 17.68
C GLY A 81 25.52 0.95 16.35
N TYR A 82 26.51 0.07 16.20
CA TYR A 82 26.72 -0.70 14.97
C TYR A 82 25.54 -1.63 14.64
N LEU A 83 24.83 -2.17 15.65
CA LEU A 83 23.67 -3.05 15.46
C LEU A 83 22.52 -2.33 14.77
N GLY A 84 22.37 -1.03 15.06
CA GLY A 84 21.37 -0.14 14.48
C GLY A 84 21.71 0.40 13.09
N GLY A 85 22.76 -0.10 12.46
CA GLY A 85 23.19 0.33 11.12
C GLY A 85 24.29 1.39 11.10
N GLY A 86 24.97 1.61 12.24
CA GLY A 86 26.17 2.43 12.36
C GLY A 86 27.43 1.77 11.75
N PRO A 87 28.60 2.44 11.84
CA PRO A 87 29.85 1.91 11.29
C PRO A 87 30.21 0.57 11.93
N LEU A 88 30.55 -0.40 11.08
CA LEU A 88 30.88 -1.76 11.51
C LEU A 88 32.28 -1.78 12.14
N PRO A 89 32.45 -2.42 13.32
CA PRO A 89 33.77 -2.61 13.90
C PRO A 89 34.57 -3.74 13.22
N PHE A 90 33.97 -4.46 12.27
CA PHE A 90 34.55 -5.57 11.52
C PHE A 90 34.31 -5.41 10.01
N GLN A 91 35.11 -6.08 9.19
CA GLN A 91 34.91 -6.09 7.74
C GLN A 91 33.71 -6.92 7.34
N GLU A 92 32.86 -6.37 6.49
CA GLU A 92 31.70 -7.05 5.95
C GLU A 92 32.14 -8.09 4.92
N VAL A 93 31.93 -9.38 5.21
CA VAL A 93 32.35 -10.49 4.33
C VAL A 93 31.44 -10.61 3.10
N THR A 94 30.15 -10.30 3.27
CA THR A 94 29.13 -10.32 2.20
C THR A 94 28.25 -9.08 2.31
N PRO A 95 28.01 -8.33 1.21
CA PRO A 95 27.15 -7.14 1.24
C PRO A 95 25.78 -7.45 1.85
N GLY A 96 25.38 -6.71 2.88
CA GLY A 96 24.11 -6.86 3.58
C GLY A 96 24.11 -7.84 4.74
N SER A 97 25.23 -8.53 5.01
CA SER A 97 25.34 -9.42 6.19
C SER A 97 25.32 -8.67 7.52
N SER A 98 25.53 -7.35 7.49
CA SER A 98 25.39 -6.48 8.66
C SER A 98 23.97 -6.00 8.96
N PHE A 99 22.98 -6.37 8.14
CA PHE A 99 21.59 -5.96 8.35
C PHE A 99 20.95 -6.81 9.46
N ILE A 100 20.61 -6.17 10.58
CA ILE A 100 19.92 -6.83 11.68
C ILE A 100 18.48 -6.35 11.72
N LEU A 101 17.57 -7.22 11.27
CA LEU A 101 16.14 -6.93 11.14
C LEU A 101 15.56 -6.31 12.42
N PHE A 102 15.89 -6.87 13.58
CA PHE A 102 15.33 -6.40 14.86
C PHE A 102 15.72 -4.97 15.19
N PHE A 103 16.97 -4.57 14.91
CA PHE A 103 17.49 -3.24 15.28
C PHE A 103 17.34 -2.19 14.19
N GLN A 104 17.03 -2.59 12.96
CA GLN A 104 16.92 -1.66 11.82
C GLN A 104 15.50 -1.60 11.25
N ALA A 105 14.79 -2.73 11.13
CA ALA A 105 13.44 -2.75 10.55
C ALA A 105 12.34 -2.42 11.56
N LEU A 106 12.37 -3.03 12.76
CA LEU A 106 11.31 -2.80 13.76
C LEU A 106 11.23 -1.35 14.26
N PRO A 107 12.35 -0.65 14.52
CA PRO A 107 12.27 0.75 14.95
C PRO A 107 11.71 1.66 13.86
N LEU A 108 11.97 1.38 12.58
CA LEU A 108 11.34 2.09 11.47
C LEU A 108 9.81 1.92 11.51
N ILE A 109 9.31 0.70 11.74
CA ILE A 109 7.87 0.44 11.90
C ILE A 109 7.31 1.25 13.08
N LEU A 110 8.03 1.34 14.20
CA LEU A 110 7.61 2.14 15.37
C LEU A 110 7.54 3.63 15.04
N VAL A 111 8.55 4.17 14.34
CA VAL A 111 8.57 5.57 13.91
C VAL A 111 7.43 5.88 12.93
N VAL A 112 7.21 5.01 11.94
CA VAL A 112 6.11 5.14 10.98
C VAL A 112 4.77 5.04 11.71
N GLY A 113 4.61 4.13 12.66
CA GLY A 113 3.41 3.99 13.47
C GLY A 113 3.11 5.24 14.32
N ALA A 114 4.13 5.78 14.98
CA ALA A 114 4.01 7.01 15.76
C ALA A 114 3.66 8.22 14.86
N LEU A 115 4.30 8.34 13.69
CA LEU A 115 3.99 9.38 12.73
C LEU A 115 2.55 9.26 12.21
N SER A 116 2.11 8.05 11.86
CA SER A 116 0.74 7.77 11.45
C SER A 116 -0.27 8.14 12.54
N ALA A 117 0.02 7.85 13.81
CA ALA A 117 -0.84 8.24 14.93
C ALA A 117 -0.97 9.77 15.07
N VAL A 118 0.13 10.51 14.88
CA VAL A 118 0.12 11.98 14.87
C VAL A 118 -0.69 12.53 13.68
N LEU A 119 -0.46 12.01 12.48
CA LEU A 119 -1.20 12.41 11.27
C LEU A 119 -2.70 12.10 11.38
N TYR A 120 -3.04 11.02 12.09
CA TYR A 120 -4.41 10.66 12.39
C TYR A 120 -5.03 11.65 13.40
N HIS A 121 -4.29 12.01 14.45
CA HIS A 121 -4.73 13.02 15.43
C HIS A 121 -4.99 14.39 14.78
N TRP A 122 -4.14 14.81 13.84
CA TRP A 122 -4.32 16.05 13.06
C TRP A 122 -5.39 15.96 11.96
N ARG A 123 -6.05 14.81 11.81
CA ARG A 123 -7.09 14.56 10.79
C ARG A 123 -6.60 14.64 9.34
N ILE A 124 -5.30 14.63 9.09
CA ILE A 124 -4.72 14.61 7.74
C ILE A 124 -4.99 13.25 7.09
N LEU A 125 -4.69 12.16 7.79
CA LEU A 125 -4.88 10.81 7.28
C LEU A 125 -6.38 10.50 6.99
N PRO A 126 -7.33 10.80 7.90
CA PRO A 126 -8.76 10.70 7.60
C PRO A 126 -9.21 11.52 6.39
N ALA A 127 -8.67 12.73 6.19
CA ALA A 127 -9.03 13.56 5.04
C ALA A 127 -8.61 12.92 3.71
N VAL A 128 -7.37 12.41 3.63
CA VAL A 128 -6.86 11.70 2.44
C VAL A 128 -7.68 10.43 2.16
N VAL A 129 -7.95 9.64 3.20
CA VAL A 129 -8.77 8.42 3.09
C VAL A 129 -10.18 8.74 2.60
N ALA A 130 -10.80 9.83 3.07
CA ALA A 130 -12.14 10.23 2.64
C ALA A 130 -12.17 10.62 1.14
N VAL A 131 -11.15 11.33 0.66
CA VAL A 131 -11.02 11.70 -0.77
C VAL A 131 -10.89 10.43 -1.63
N LEU A 132 -10.04 9.49 -1.21
CA LEU A 132 -9.86 8.22 -1.93
C LEU A 132 -11.12 7.36 -1.89
N ALA A 133 -11.79 7.26 -0.75
CA ALA A 133 -13.05 6.52 -0.62
C ALA A 133 -14.13 7.07 -1.56
N ARG A 134 -14.19 8.40 -1.75
CA ARG A 134 -15.09 9.04 -2.70
C ARG A 134 -14.71 8.74 -4.15
N GLY A 135 -13.41 8.72 -4.47
CA GLY A 135 -12.93 8.31 -5.79
C GLY A 135 -13.29 6.87 -6.13
N LEU A 136 -13.15 5.96 -5.16
CA LEU A 136 -13.59 4.56 -5.28
C LEU A 136 -15.11 4.44 -5.43
N GLU A 137 -15.88 5.27 -4.73
CA GLU A 137 -17.34 5.29 -4.85
C GLU A 137 -17.77 5.70 -6.26
N TRP A 138 -17.12 6.71 -6.83
CA TRP A 138 -17.38 7.13 -8.21
C TRP A 138 -16.99 6.05 -9.23
N LEU A 139 -15.85 5.38 -9.04
CA LEU A 139 -15.34 4.38 -9.98
C LEU A 139 -16.12 3.06 -9.93
N PHE A 140 -16.39 2.55 -8.72
CA PHE A 140 -16.98 1.23 -8.51
C PHE A 140 -18.49 1.24 -8.22
N GLY A 141 -19.06 2.40 -7.85
CA GLY A 141 -20.47 2.48 -7.42
C GLY A 141 -20.75 1.70 -6.13
N LEU A 142 -19.71 1.38 -5.38
CA LEU A 142 -19.78 0.78 -4.04
C LEU A 142 -19.83 1.94 -3.03
N SER A 143 -20.62 1.83 -1.97
CA SER A 143 -20.86 2.94 -1.05
C SER A 143 -20.52 2.58 0.40
N GLY A 144 -20.17 3.61 1.19
CA GLY A 144 -20.12 3.54 2.65
C GLY A 144 -18.87 2.87 3.23
N ALA A 145 -19.08 2.06 4.27
CA ALA A 145 -18.00 1.48 5.09
C ALA A 145 -17.02 0.60 4.30
N CYS A 146 -17.45 -0.11 3.26
CA CYS A 146 -16.54 -0.93 2.46
C CYS A 146 -15.45 -0.08 1.78
N ASN A 147 -15.85 1.01 1.12
CA ASN A 147 -14.88 1.89 0.45
C ASN A 147 -13.97 2.62 1.43
N LEU A 148 -14.50 3.04 2.58
CA LEU A 148 -13.69 3.67 3.61
C LEU A 148 -12.60 2.71 4.11
N SER A 149 -12.97 1.45 4.35
CA SER A 149 -12.02 0.40 4.76
C SER A 149 -10.98 0.12 3.68
N VAL A 150 -11.39 -0.01 2.41
CA VAL A 150 -10.46 -0.24 1.28
C VAL A 150 -9.52 0.95 1.09
N ALA A 151 -10.03 2.18 1.12
CA ALA A 151 -9.22 3.38 1.01
C ALA A 151 -8.25 3.54 2.20
N ALA A 152 -8.71 3.20 3.40
CA ALA A 152 -7.87 3.22 4.59
C ALA A 152 -6.77 2.15 4.53
N ASN A 153 -7.05 0.97 3.98
CA ASN A 153 -6.10 -0.14 3.92
C ASN A 153 -4.83 0.18 3.11
N VAL A 154 -4.86 1.23 2.28
CA VAL A 154 -3.67 1.75 1.57
C VAL A 154 -2.65 2.38 2.53
N PHE A 155 -3.11 2.90 3.68
CA PHE A 155 -2.25 3.61 4.64
C PHE A 155 -2.19 2.95 6.02
N VAL A 156 -3.32 2.40 6.45
CA VAL A 156 -3.57 1.87 7.79
C VAL A 156 -3.71 0.37 7.60
N GLY A 157 -2.90 -0.44 8.28
CA GLY A 157 -2.74 -1.86 7.92
C GLY A 157 -4.03 -2.68 8.00
N MET A 158 -3.94 -3.96 7.60
CA MET A 158 -5.09 -4.89 7.53
C MET A 158 -5.91 -4.97 8.84
N VAL A 159 -5.29 -4.75 10.00
CA VAL A 159 -5.93 -4.78 11.31
C VAL A 159 -6.59 -3.44 11.67
N GLU A 160 -6.05 -2.34 11.18
CA GLU A 160 -6.43 -0.99 11.60
C GLU A 160 -7.48 -0.37 10.68
N ALA A 161 -7.45 -0.67 9.38
CA ALA A 161 -8.46 -0.21 8.43
C ALA A 161 -9.90 -0.65 8.81
N PRO A 162 -10.16 -1.90 9.26
CA PRO A 162 -11.49 -2.30 9.74
C PRO A 162 -11.93 -1.59 11.04
N LEU A 163 -10.99 -1.15 11.89
CA LEU A 163 -11.35 -0.45 13.13
C LEU A 163 -12.03 0.90 12.84
N LEU A 164 -11.70 1.53 11.72
CA LEU A 164 -12.34 2.78 11.28
C LEU A 164 -13.82 2.61 10.95
N ILE A 165 -14.23 1.39 10.61
CA ILE A 165 -15.62 1.05 10.25
C ILE A 165 -16.28 0.12 11.28
N ARG A 166 -15.70 0.01 12.47
CA ARG A 166 -16.17 -0.86 13.56
C ARG A 166 -17.69 -0.79 13.83
N PRO A 167 -18.36 0.38 13.81
CA PRO A 167 -19.81 0.45 14.04
C PRO A 167 -20.66 -0.22 12.95
N TRP A 168 -20.14 -0.32 11.72
CA TRP A 168 -20.87 -0.84 10.55
C TRP A 168 -20.49 -2.28 10.20
N LEU A 169 -19.40 -2.81 10.75
CA LEU A 169 -18.88 -4.15 10.47
C LEU A 169 -19.92 -5.26 10.63
N GLY A 170 -20.74 -5.21 11.69
CA GLY A 170 -21.80 -6.20 11.92
C GLY A 170 -23.00 -6.11 10.97
N ARG A 171 -23.10 -5.03 10.17
CA ARG A 171 -24.17 -4.81 9.19
C ARG A 171 -23.70 -4.99 7.75
N LEU A 172 -22.43 -5.33 7.53
CA LEU A 172 -21.89 -5.54 6.19
C LEU A 172 -22.46 -6.80 5.56
N THR A 173 -22.75 -6.73 4.27
CA THR A 173 -23.07 -7.89 3.45
C THR A 173 -21.85 -8.79 3.31
N ARG A 174 -22.08 -10.08 3.02
CA ARG A 174 -21.01 -11.06 2.80
C ARG A 174 -20.17 -10.78 1.53
N ALA A 175 -20.67 -9.91 0.65
CA ALA A 175 -20.06 -9.54 -0.63
C ALA A 175 -19.26 -8.24 -0.50
#